data_AF-A0A2V6PHW6-F1
#
_entry.id   AF-A0A2V6PHW6-F1
#
_cell.length_a   1.000
_cell.length_b   1.000
_cell.length_c   1.000
_cell.angle_alpha   90.00
_cell.angle_beta   90.00
_cell.angle_gamma   90.00
#
_symmetry.space_group_name_H-M   'P 1'
#
loop_
_entity.id
_entity.type
_entity.pdbx_description
1 polymer ?
#
loop_
_entity_poly.entity_id
_entity_poly.type
_entity_poly.pdbx_seq_one_letter_code
_entity_poly.pdbx_strand_id
1 'polypeptide(L)' 'VATLELAFMIIYESALSFLGLGIQPPTPTWGWMLSDGRNYVATAWWLATFPGLAIMLTVLAVNLLGDWLRDTLDPRLTV' A
#
# COMPACT_ATOMS: atom_id res chain seq x y z
N VAL A 1 9.03 -2.75 -14.47
CA VAL A 1 9.36 -3.87 -13.55
C VAL A 1 9.56 -3.35 -12.13
N ALA A 2 10.45 -2.35 -11.91
CA ALA A 2 10.68 -1.74 -10.58
C ALA A 2 9.42 -1.20 -9.87
N THR A 3 8.43 -0.70 -10.61
CA THR A 3 7.17 -0.16 -10.06
C THR A 3 6.28 -1.25 -9.47
N LEU A 4 6.25 -2.44 -10.08
CA LEU A 4 5.53 -3.61 -9.58
C LEU A 4 6.19 -4.15 -8.30
N GLU A 5 7.52 -4.17 -8.26
CA GLU A 5 8.28 -4.57 -7.07
C GLU A 5 8.05 -3.62 -5.89
N LEU A 6 7.99 -2.31 -6.15
CA LEU A 6 7.66 -1.31 -5.13
C LEU A 6 6.25 -1.53 -4.56
N ALA A 7 5.27 -1.76 -5.43
CA ALA A 7 3.91 -2.07 -5.00
C ALA A 7 3.85 -3.33 -4.11
N PHE A 8 4.58 -4.39 -4.47
CA PHE A 8 4.69 -5.59 -3.65
C PHE A 8 5.38 -5.33 -2.31
N MET A 9 6.44 -4.52 -2.26
CA MET A 9 7.08 -4.15 -1.00
C MET A 9 6.12 -3.44 -0.04
N ILE A 10 5.30 -2.50 -0.53
CA ILE A 10 4.31 -1.80 0.29
C ILE A 10 3.30 -2.79 0.89
N ILE A 11 2.78 -3.71 0.06
CA ILE A 11 1.84 -4.74 0.52
C ILE A 11 2.50 -5.66 1.55
N TYR A 12 3.74 -6.10 1.32
CA TYR A 12 4.45 -6.98 2.25
C TYR A 12 4.76 -6.32 3.58
N GLU A 13 5.26 -5.09 3.57
CA GLU A 13 5.49 -4.32 4.81
C GLU A 13 4.18 -4.16 5.58
N SER A 14 3.11 -3.76 4.89
CA SER A 14 1.80 -3.57 5.52
C SER A 14 1.23 -4.88 6.08
N ALA A 15 1.43 -6.01 5.38
CA ALA A 15 1.01 -7.33 5.85
C ALA A 15 1.82 -7.78 7.08
N LEU A 16 3.13 -7.58 7.09
CA LEU A 16 3.98 -7.89 8.24
C LEU A 16 3.62 -7.01 9.45
N SER A 17 3.44 -5.70 9.23
CA SER A 17 2.99 -4.75 10.25
C SER A 17 1.60 -5.11 10.78
N PHE A 18 0.69 -5.58 9.92
CA PHE A 18 -0.62 -6.09 10.33
C PHE A 18 -0.53 -7.34 11.22
N LEU A 19 0.40 -8.24 10.92
CA LEU A 19 0.68 -9.44 11.73
C LEU A 19 1.48 -9.14 13.01
N GLY A 20 1.88 -7.89 13.25
CA GLY A 20 2.71 -7.49 14.39
C GLY A 20 4.21 -7.80 14.24
N LEU A 21 4.62 -8.23 13.04
CA LEU A 21 6.01 -8.55 12.69
C LEU A 21 6.74 -7.40 11.98
N GLY A 22 6.02 -6.30 11.69
CA GLY A 22 6.56 -5.11 11.05
C GLY A 22 7.00 -4.04 12.04
N ILE A 23 6.86 -2.77 11.64
CA ILE A 23 7.31 -1.64 12.46
C ILE A 23 6.40 -1.50 13.68
N GLN A 24 7.00 -1.58 14.87
CA GLN A 24 6.28 -1.43 16.13
C GLN A 24 6.11 0.06 16.51
N PRO A 25 5.07 0.38 17.31
CA PRO A 25 4.92 1.70 17.92
C PRO A 25 6.22 2.13 18.63
N PRO A 26 6.59 3.43 18.60
CA PRO A 26 5.74 4.62 18.44
C PRO A 26 5.54 5.09 16.99
N THR A 27 6.19 4.45 16.01
CA THR A 27 6.13 4.87 14.61
C THR A 27 4.79 4.45 13.99
N PRO A 28 3.96 5.37 13.48
CA PRO A 28 2.68 5.01 12.89
C PRO A 28 2.88 4.37 11.51
N THR A 29 2.35 3.16 11.32
CA THR A 29 2.26 2.49 10.02
C THR A 29 0.84 2.10 9.68
N TRP A 30 0.48 2.10 8.39
CA TRP A 30 -0.86 1.72 7.96
C TRP A 30 -1.19 0.26 8.25
N GLY A 31 -0.21 -0.64 8.14
CA GLY A 31 -0.38 -2.05 8.52
C GLY A 31 -0.70 -2.23 10.01
N TRP A 32 0.00 -1.50 10.89
CA TRP A 32 -0.26 -1.55 12.32
C TRP A 32 -1.62 -0.92 12.68
N MET A 33 -1.97 0.23 12.08
CA MET A 33 -3.29 0.86 12.25
C MET A 33 -4.42 -0.07 11.82
N LEU A 34 -4.22 -0.83 10.74
CA LEU A 34 -5.18 -1.84 10.29
C LEU A 34 -5.32 -2.99 11.30
N SER A 35 -4.23 -3.39 11.96
CA SER A 35 -4.22 -4.41 13.01
C SER A 35 -5.00 -3.96 14.24
N ASP A 36 -4.71 -2.75 14.72
CA ASP A 36 -5.38 -2.15 15.88
C ASP A 36 -6.88 -1.92 15.60
N GLY A 37 -7.20 -1.43 14.40
CA GLY A 37 -8.58 -1.21 13.95
C GLY A 37 -9.46 -2.46 13.98
N ARG A 38 -8.90 -3.68 13.98
CA ARG A 38 -9.66 -4.94 14.09
C ARG A 38 -10.50 -5.01 15.36
N ASN A 39 -9.96 -4.50 16.48
CA ASN A 39 -10.65 -4.51 17.77
C ASN A 39 -11.83 -3.55 17.79
N TYR A 40 -11.82 -2.57 16.88
CA TYR A 40 -12.81 -1.50 16.79
C TYR A 40 -13.73 -1.64 15.59
N VAL A 41 -13.70 -2.75 14.82
CA VAL A 41 -14.56 -2.89 13.63
C VAL A 41 -16.05 -2.74 13.94
N ALA A 42 -16.49 -3.22 15.11
CA ALA A 42 -17.89 -3.13 15.53
C ALA A 42 -18.32 -1.74 16.00
N THR A 43 -17.39 -0.86 16.38
CA THR A 43 -17.68 0.44 17.01
C THR A 43 -17.15 1.64 16.21
N ALA A 44 -15.98 1.50 15.62
CA ALA A 44 -15.27 2.48 14.81
C ALA A 44 -14.61 1.82 13.58
N TRP A 45 -15.44 1.23 12.70
CA TRP A 45 -15.02 0.54 11.48
C TRP A 45 -14.06 1.34 10.59
N TRP A 46 -14.18 2.67 10.60
CA TRP A 46 -13.34 3.58 9.83
C TRP A 46 -11.84 3.49 10.18
N LEU A 47 -11.50 3.08 11.40
CA LEU A 47 -10.12 2.90 11.84
C LEU A 47 -9.40 1.79 11.06
N ALA A 48 -10.12 0.77 10.60
CA ALA A 48 -9.58 -0.26 9.72
C ALA A 48 -9.70 0.14 8.24
N THR A 49 -10.81 0.78 7.85
CA THR A 49 -11.09 1.08 6.44
C THR A 49 -10.15 2.14 5.84
N PHE A 50 -9.86 3.23 6.56
CA PHE A 50 -9.01 4.30 6.01
C PHE A 50 -7.57 3.85 5.73
N PRO A 51 -6.87 3.15 6.64
CA PRO A 51 -5.53 2.62 6.34
C PRO A 51 -5.55 1.63 5.18
N GLY A 52 -6.57 0.76 5.09
CA GLY A 52 -6.72 -0.18 3.98
C GLY A 52 -6.90 0.52 2.63
N LEU A 53 -7.72 1.57 2.59
CA LEU A 53 -7.91 2.39 1.39
C LEU A 53 -6.65 3.17 1.01
N ALA A 54 -5.90 3.69 1.99
CA ALA A 54 -4.64 4.39 1.73
C ALA A 54 -3.61 3.46 1.07
N ILE A 55 -3.47 2.22 1.57
CA ILE A 55 -2.60 1.21 0.95
C ILE A 55 -3.06 0.91 -0.48
N MET A 56 -4.35 0.66 -0.68
CA MET A 56 -4.92 0.36 -2.00
C MET A 56 -4.67 1.48 -3.01
N LEU A 57 -4.96 2.72 -2.64
CA LEU A 57 -4.77 3.89 -3.50
C LEU A 57 -3.30 4.14 -3.82
N THR A 58 -2.41 3.93 -2.84
CA THR A 58 -0.96 4.09 -3.04
C THR A 58 -0.43 3.04 -4.02
N VAL A 59 -0.83 1.78 -3.84
CA VAL A 59 -0.47 0.69 -4.75
C VAL A 59 -1.00 0.97 -6.16
N LEU A 60 -2.26 1.38 -6.28
CA LEU A 60 -2.85 1.72 -7.58
C LEU A 60 -2.11 2.89 -8.24
N ALA A 61 -1.83 3.96 -7.51
CA ALA A 61 -1.12 5.13 -8.02
C ALA A 61 0.29 4.77 -8.50
N VAL A 62 1.03 3.95 -7.75
CA VAL A 62 2.37 3.48 -8.15
C VAL A 62 2.31 2.61 -9.41
N ASN A 63 1.31 1.72 -9.52
CA ASN A 63 1.13 0.92 -10.72
C ASN A 63 0.82 1.80 -11.94
N LEU A 64 -0.17 2.69 -11.83
CA LEU A 64 -0.55 3.59 -12.93
C LEU A 64 0.58 4.55 -13.32
N LEU A 65 1.31 5.10 -12.35
CA LEU A 65 2.50 5.92 -12.61
C LEU A 65 3.57 5.12 -13.35
N GLY A 66 3.77 3.86 -12.94
CA GLY A 66 4.72 2.97 -13.58
C GLY A 66 4.36 2.64 -15.02
N ASP A 67 3.07 2.40 -15.29
CA ASP A 67 2.56 2.18 -16.64
C ASP A 67 2.69 3.43 -17.50
N TRP A 68 2.32 4.61 -16.98
CA TRP A 68 2.51 5.88 -17.69
C TRP A 68 3.98 6.18 -17.99
N LEU A 69 4.87 5.96 -17.01
CA LEU A 69 6.30 6.16 -17.18
C LEU A 69 6.87 5.16 -18.21
N ARG A 70 6.40 3.92 -18.21
CA ARG A 70 6.77 2.93 -19.22
C ARG A 70 6.32 3.40 -20.60
N ASP A 71 5.07 3.78 -20.76
CA ASP A 71 4.49 4.18 -22.04
C ASP A 71 5.18 5.42 -22.63
N THR A 72 5.58 6.37 -21.77
CA THR A 72 6.30 7.58 -22.20
C THR A 72 7.77 7.33 -22.53
N LEU A 73 8.40 6.34 -21.88
CA LEU A 73 9.81 5.99 -22.13
C LEU A 73 10.00 4.91 -23.21
N ASP A 74 8.94 4.19 -23.62
CA ASP A 74 9.01 3.15 -24.66
C ASP A 74 8.98 3.80 -26.07
N PRO A 75 10.10 3.88 -26.82
CA PRO A 75 10.18 4.62 -28.08
C PRO A 75 9.62 3.85 -29.29
N ARG A 76 8.98 2.69 -29.06
CA ARG A 76 8.53 1.78 -30.13
C ARG A 76 7.22 2.17 -30.82
N LEU A 77 6.59 3.29 -30.42
CA LEU A 77 5.40 3.83 -31.09
C LEU A 77 5.71 4.84 -32.20
N THR A 78 6.96 5.27 -32.36
CA THR A 78 7.37 6.15 -33.47
C THR A 78 7.81 5.30 -34.66
N VAL A 79 6.82 4.84 -35.45
CA VAL A 79 7.03 4.46 -36.86
C VAL A 79 6.79 5.68 -37.73
#